data_AF-A0A1C3EMH0-F1
#
_entry.id   AF-A0A1C3EMH0-F1
#
_cell.length_a   1.000
_cell.length_b   1.000
_cell.length_c   1.000
_cell.angle_alpha   90.00
_cell.angle_beta   90.00
_cell.angle_gamma   90.00
#
_symmetry.space_group_name_H-M   'P 1'
#
loop_
_entity.id
_entity.type
_entity.pdbx_description
1 polymer ?
#
loop_
_entity_poly.entity_id
_entity_poly.type
_entity_poly.pdbx_seq_one_letter_code
_entity_poly.pdbx_strand_id
1 'polypeptide(L)'
;MRFGRSFQDVTWLQRGFQARLFRWVGVLVVILVVSQIMWSATRKSADPAATLKSTAEDRRVVLESNEQLPPEVVKILPEATTAAPSTPRGSTTEEGLPDVSLGSPTDTVRSGATVRSGGAGPADGATTPNMPAGAGNPQVPPASVDVFAETAIDPIILRDVVDNTLGVRISEADAFYRLLSHARLLPAEYLTKAASHDLTWDNLMADPKVHRGELVEIRGDLRRLSKIQASQNSYGVVEYYEAWIFTADSSSFPWRVVTAQIDPDLKLGDQQMTPVRVAGYFFKREGYDAAGGLRVTPLLIGKRLDLVRATSVPPTDMTSFFYLAAVIGLVLLAVLAMLGSISYSDMKYQREVLMTRNESAREALESIPPVNLPSVFEQLEQISSQEIKEDLPDLDEMTSSRRNGAAP
;
A
#
# COMPACT_ATOMS: atom_id res chain seq x y z
N MET A 1 -60.21 -64.72 15.68
CA MET A 1 -59.34 -63.78 14.97
C MET A 1 -60.09 -63.16 13.79
N ARG A 2 -60.44 -61.89 13.85
CA ARG A 2 -60.66 -61.06 12.66
C ARG A 2 -60.37 -59.60 13.01
N PHE A 3 -59.42 -59.06 12.24
CA PHE A 3 -58.88 -57.71 12.30
C PHE A 3 -59.89 -56.71 11.76
N GLY A 4 -59.93 -55.52 12.36
CA GLY A 4 -60.67 -54.38 11.82
C GLY A 4 -60.37 -53.10 12.60
N ARG A 5 -59.50 -52.25 12.03
CA ARG A 5 -59.34 -50.78 12.15
C ARG A 5 -57.91 -50.42 11.71
N SER A 6 -57.60 -49.33 11.03
CA SER A 6 -58.31 -48.40 10.16
C SER A 6 -57.20 -47.53 9.53
N PHE A 7 -57.23 -47.38 8.21
CA PHE A 7 -56.16 -46.79 7.39
C PHE A 7 -56.25 -45.24 7.36
N GLN A 8 -56.09 -44.55 8.49
CA GLN A 8 -56.20 -43.07 8.54
C GLN A 8 -55.02 -42.30 9.14
N ASP A 9 -53.95 -42.94 9.62
CA ASP A 9 -52.88 -42.23 10.35
C ASP A 9 -51.68 -41.72 9.51
N VAL A 10 -51.70 -41.84 8.18
CA VAL A 10 -50.49 -41.53 7.36
C VAL A 10 -50.41 -40.05 6.91
N THR A 11 -51.49 -39.26 7.03
CA THR A 11 -51.51 -37.89 6.49
C THR A 11 -50.91 -36.81 7.38
N TRP A 12 -50.62 -37.10 8.67
CA TRP A 12 -50.08 -36.10 9.59
C TRP A 12 -48.55 -35.95 9.51
N LEU A 13 -47.83 -37.00 9.10
CA LEU A 13 -46.37 -37.00 8.94
C LEU A 13 -45.87 -36.27 7.68
N GLN A 14 -46.70 -36.12 6.64
CA GLN A 14 -46.30 -35.42 5.41
C GLN A 14 -46.35 -33.89 5.52
N ARG A 15 -47.23 -33.30 6.35
CA ARG A 15 -47.36 -31.83 6.43
C ARG A 15 -46.23 -31.14 7.21
N GLY A 16 -45.71 -31.80 8.25
CA GLY A 16 -44.55 -31.28 9.01
C GLY A 16 -43.23 -31.32 8.23
N PHE A 17 -43.08 -32.32 7.34
CA PHE A 17 -41.87 -32.47 6.54
C PHE A 17 -41.80 -31.45 5.39
N GLN A 18 -42.91 -31.18 4.71
CA GLN A 18 -43.00 -30.19 3.63
C GLN A 18 -42.67 -28.76 4.12
N ALA A 19 -43.18 -28.36 5.30
CA ALA A 19 -42.90 -27.03 5.87
C ALA A 19 -41.43 -26.86 6.30
N ARG A 20 -40.76 -27.94 6.72
CA ARG A 20 -39.32 -27.93 7.04
C ARG A 20 -38.47 -27.91 5.77
N LEU A 21 -38.86 -28.66 4.74
CA LEU A 21 -38.15 -28.72 3.46
C LEU A 21 -38.16 -27.36 2.74
N PHE A 22 -39.30 -26.65 2.73
CA PHE A 22 -39.39 -25.30 2.14
C PHE A 22 -38.51 -24.26 2.84
N ARG A 23 -38.31 -24.37 4.17
CA ARG A 23 -37.40 -23.47 4.92
C ARG A 23 -35.93 -23.72 4.56
N TRP A 24 -35.53 -24.97 4.35
CA TRP A 24 -34.16 -25.31 3.92
C TRP A 24 -33.87 -24.90 2.47
N VAL A 25 -34.86 -25.03 1.57
CA VAL A 25 -34.71 -24.58 0.17
C VAL A 25 -34.51 -23.06 0.10
N GLY A 26 -35.24 -22.28 0.90
CA GLY A 26 -35.06 -20.82 0.96
C GLY A 26 -33.65 -20.39 1.39
N VAL A 27 -33.08 -21.05 2.41
CA VAL A 27 -31.71 -20.79 2.88
C VAL A 27 -30.68 -21.14 1.79
N LEU A 28 -30.87 -22.24 1.08
CA LEU A 28 -29.97 -22.71 0.03
C LEU A 28 -29.95 -21.76 -1.18
N VAL A 29 -31.10 -21.19 -1.55
CA VAL A 29 -31.21 -20.17 -2.60
C VAL A 29 -30.47 -18.89 -2.21
N VAL A 30 -30.60 -18.42 -0.96
CA VAL A 30 -29.88 -17.22 -0.48
C VAL A 30 -28.36 -17.46 -0.49
N ILE A 31 -27.89 -18.63 -0.04
CA ILE A 31 -26.46 -18.98 -0.09
C ILE A 31 -25.95 -19.01 -1.53
N LEU A 32 -26.71 -19.57 -2.47
CA LEU A 32 -26.34 -19.60 -3.89
C LEU A 32 -26.26 -18.20 -4.50
N VAL A 33 -27.20 -17.31 -4.17
CA VAL A 33 -27.19 -15.92 -4.68
C VAL A 33 -26.00 -15.14 -4.11
N VAL A 34 -25.72 -15.26 -2.80
CA VAL A 34 -24.55 -14.62 -2.17
C VAL A 34 -23.25 -15.17 -2.75
N SER A 35 -23.17 -16.48 -2.98
CA SER A 35 -22.01 -17.12 -3.59
C SER A 35 -21.79 -16.67 -5.04
N GLN A 36 -22.84 -16.51 -5.85
CA GLN A 36 -22.76 -15.95 -7.20
C GLN A 36 -22.25 -14.50 -7.21
N ILE A 37 -22.72 -13.68 -6.27
CA ILE A 37 -22.26 -12.29 -6.15
C ILE A 37 -20.78 -12.24 -5.74
N MET A 38 -20.35 -13.04 -4.76
CA MET A 38 -18.94 -13.15 -4.36
C MET A 38 -18.03 -13.67 -5.49
N TRP A 39 -18.49 -14.66 -6.25
CA TRP A 39 -17.76 -15.18 -7.41
C TRP A 39 -17.62 -14.09 -8.49
N SER A 40 -18.69 -13.36 -8.79
CA SER A 40 -18.64 -12.30 -9.80
C SER A 40 -17.70 -11.14 -9.42
N ALA A 41 -17.59 -10.82 -8.13
CA ALA A 41 -16.68 -9.79 -7.62
C ALA A 41 -15.21 -10.21 -7.69
N THR A 42 -14.91 -11.49 -7.48
CA THR A 42 -13.53 -12.01 -7.45
C THR A 42 -12.95 -12.30 -8.83
N ARG A 43 -13.78 -12.59 -9.84
CA ARG A 43 -13.29 -12.78 -11.23
C ARG A 43 -12.83 -11.51 -11.93
N LYS A 44 -13.16 -10.32 -11.43
CA LYS A 44 -12.66 -9.06 -12.01
C LYS A 44 -11.22 -8.71 -11.59
N SER A 45 -10.61 -9.45 -10.64
CA SER A 45 -9.35 -9.03 -10.02
C SER A 45 -8.17 -10.00 -10.12
N ALA A 46 -8.24 -11.12 -10.83
CA ALA A 46 -7.07 -11.99 -10.96
C ALA A 46 -7.15 -12.98 -12.14
N ASP A 47 -6.40 -12.71 -13.21
CA ASP A 47 -5.88 -13.76 -14.09
C ASP A 47 -4.34 -13.70 -14.09
N PRO A 48 -3.67 -14.33 -13.11
CA PRO A 48 -2.21 -14.35 -13.01
C PRO A 48 -1.54 -15.32 -14.00
N ALA A 49 -2.31 -16.17 -14.69
CA ALA A 49 -1.78 -17.19 -15.59
C ALA A 49 -1.54 -16.67 -17.02
N ALA A 50 -2.26 -15.62 -17.44
CA ALA A 50 -2.05 -14.96 -18.73
C ALA A 50 -0.73 -14.15 -18.74
N THR A 51 -0.37 -13.52 -17.63
CA THR A 51 0.83 -12.68 -17.51
C THR A 51 2.13 -13.50 -17.53
N LEU A 52 2.14 -14.69 -16.91
CA LEU A 52 3.34 -15.53 -16.84
C LEU A 52 3.71 -16.22 -18.17
N LYS A 53 2.73 -16.50 -19.05
CA LYS A 53 3.02 -17.06 -20.38
C LYS A 53 3.59 -16.02 -21.34
N SER A 54 3.11 -14.79 -21.28
CA SER A 54 3.63 -13.67 -22.08
C SER A 54 5.10 -13.38 -21.77
N THR A 55 5.49 -13.36 -20.50
CA THR A 55 6.86 -13.04 -20.10
C THR A 55 7.87 -14.14 -20.41
N ALA A 56 7.42 -15.41 -20.48
CA ALA A 56 8.30 -16.54 -20.79
C ALA A 56 8.57 -16.71 -22.29
N GLU A 57 7.62 -16.39 -23.16
CA GLU A 57 7.84 -16.38 -24.62
C GLU A 57 8.72 -15.22 -25.05
N ASP A 58 8.52 -14.02 -24.47
CA ASP A 58 9.29 -12.82 -24.81
C ASP A 58 10.78 -12.96 -24.42
N ARG A 59 11.05 -13.63 -23.29
CA ARG A 59 12.42 -13.90 -22.82
C ARG A 59 13.16 -14.96 -23.65
N ARG A 60 12.43 -15.83 -24.37
CA ARG A 60 13.04 -16.83 -25.27
C ARG A 60 13.49 -16.22 -26.59
N VAL A 61 12.70 -15.28 -27.14
CA VAL A 61 13.04 -14.58 -28.39
C VAL A 61 14.28 -13.71 -28.23
N VAL A 62 14.48 -13.09 -27.07
CA VAL A 62 15.66 -12.26 -26.80
C VAL A 62 16.95 -13.09 -26.66
N LEU A 63 16.88 -14.31 -26.12
CA LEU A 63 18.06 -15.17 -25.95
C LEU A 63 18.53 -15.81 -27.26
N GLU A 64 17.62 -16.20 -28.17
CA GLU A 64 17.99 -16.73 -29.49
C GLU A 64 18.60 -15.67 -30.42
N SER A 65 18.27 -14.39 -30.23
CA SER A 65 18.83 -13.30 -31.04
C SER A 65 20.27 -12.91 -30.71
N ASN A 66 20.81 -13.38 -29.58
CA ASN A 66 22.13 -12.97 -29.07
C ASN A 66 23.25 -13.99 -29.30
N GLU A 67 22.97 -15.06 -30.06
CA GLU A 67 23.93 -16.14 -30.36
C GLU A 67 24.57 -16.04 -31.76
N GLN A 68 24.28 -14.99 -32.53
CA GLN A 68 24.96 -14.69 -33.80
C GLN A 68 25.85 -13.44 -33.70
N LEU A 69 27.05 -13.59 -33.12
CA LEU A 69 28.19 -12.72 -33.40
C LEU A 69 29.43 -13.58 -33.69
N PRO A 70 30.13 -13.38 -34.82
CA PRO A 70 31.33 -14.15 -35.15
C PRO A 70 32.53 -13.73 -34.29
N PRO A 71 33.46 -14.65 -33.98
CA PRO A 71 34.63 -14.36 -33.16
C PRO A 71 35.76 -13.82 -34.04
N GLU A 72 35.91 -12.51 -34.13
CA GLU A 72 37.15 -11.93 -34.67
C GLU A 72 37.50 -10.61 -33.96
N VAL A 73 38.79 -10.42 -33.75
CA VAL A 73 39.47 -9.28 -33.10
C VAL A 73 39.66 -9.39 -31.58
N VAL A 74 40.31 -10.49 -31.16
CA VAL A 74 41.29 -10.44 -30.05
C VAL A 74 42.68 -10.41 -30.68
N LYS A 75 43.25 -9.20 -30.77
CA LYS A 75 44.68 -8.90 -30.88
C LYS A 75 44.78 -7.40 -31.09
N ILE A 76 45.18 -6.64 -30.07
CA ILE A 76 46.47 -5.93 -30.00
C ILE A 76 46.69 -5.55 -28.52
N LEU A 77 47.56 -6.29 -27.84
CA LEU A 77 48.33 -5.77 -26.71
C LEU A 77 49.61 -5.14 -27.29
N PRO A 78 50.19 -4.15 -26.61
CA PRO A 78 51.60 -4.32 -26.29
C PRO A 78 51.87 -4.21 -24.79
N GLU A 79 52.72 -5.13 -24.34
CA GLU A 79 53.36 -5.18 -23.03
C GLU A 79 54.40 -4.06 -22.84
N ALA A 80 54.74 -3.90 -21.55
CA ALA A 80 55.92 -3.27 -20.95
C ALA A 80 55.82 -1.74 -20.76
N THR A 81 56.03 -1.18 -19.57
CA THR A 81 57.27 -1.34 -18.78
C THR A 81 57.10 -0.83 -17.34
N THR A 82 57.63 -1.62 -16.41
CA THR A 82 58.00 -1.29 -15.02
C THR A 82 58.89 -0.03 -14.90
N ALA A 83 58.50 0.94 -14.07
CA ALA A 83 59.44 1.80 -13.32
C ALA A 83 58.71 2.65 -12.25
N ALA A 84 58.98 2.37 -10.97
CA ALA A 84 59.06 3.40 -9.93
C ALA A 84 60.43 4.11 -10.09
N PRO A 85 60.70 5.34 -9.57
CA PRO A 85 60.72 5.59 -8.12
C PRO A 85 60.44 7.04 -7.62
N SER A 86 60.40 7.13 -6.28
CA SER A 86 60.93 8.20 -5.40
C SER A 86 60.27 9.59 -5.34
N THR A 87 59.70 9.84 -4.17
CA THR A 87 59.64 11.09 -3.40
C THR A 87 60.96 11.88 -3.42
N PRO A 88 60.90 13.21 -3.28
CA PRO A 88 61.81 13.89 -2.38
C PRO A 88 61.09 14.80 -1.37
N ARG A 89 61.65 14.75 -0.16
CA ARG A 89 61.41 15.59 1.00
C ARG A 89 62.36 16.79 0.90
N GLY A 90 61.88 18.01 1.15
CA GLY A 90 62.73 19.19 1.25
C GLY A 90 61.96 20.37 1.87
N SER A 91 62.32 20.73 3.10
CA SER A 91 62.08 22.02 3.76
C SER A 91 62.70 23.16 2.93
N THR A 92 62.35 24.45 3.06
CA THR A 92 62.46 25.30 4.26
C THR A 92 61.94 26.72 3.91
N THR A 93 61.40 27.43 4.91
CA THR A 93 61.62 28.88 5.19
C THR A 93 60.79 29.99 4.51
N GLU A 94 60.00 30.64 5.40
CA GLU A 94 59.74 32.09 5.59
C GLU A 94 58.85 32.94 4.67
N GLU A 95 58.30 33.97 5.35
CA GLU A 95 57.66 35.21 4.88
C GLU A 95 56.26 35.03 4.25
N GLY A 96 55.22 35.76 4.63
CA GLY A 96 55.06 36.97 5.43
C GLY A 96 53.64 37.47 5.11
N LEU A 97 52.94 38.02 6.10
CA LEU A 97 51.61 38.63 5.91
C LEU A 97 51.62 39.67 4.77
N PRO A 98 50.44 39.96 4.21
CA PRO A 98 49.97 41.31 4.45
C PRO A 98 48.53 41.39 4.97
N ASP A 99 48.41 42.14 6.06
CA ASP A 99 47.24 42.92 6.46
C ASP A 99 47.12 44.13 5.52
N VAL A 100 45.99 44.29 4.82
CA VAL A 100 45.48 45.62 4.40
C VAL A 100 43.95 45.58 4.34
N SER A 101 43.35 45.99 5.45
CA SER A 101 42.43 47.14 5.59
C SER A 101 41.31 47.40 4.57
N LEU A 102 40.10 47.45 5.14
CA LEU A 102 38.85 47.99 4.65
C LEU A 102 38.95 49.48 4.25
N GLY A 103 38.31 49.84 3.14
CA GLY A 103 38.07 51.23 2.75
C GLY A 103 36.79 51.38 1.92
N SER A 104 35.84 52.14 2.46
CA SER A 104 34.68 52.76 1.82
C SER A 104 34.37 54.02 2.65
N PRO A 105 33.58 55.01 2.19
CA PRO A 105 33.26 55.51 0.84
C PRO A 105 33.42 57.06 0.78
N THR A 106 32.62 57.77 -0.05
CA THR A 106 32.44 59.25 -0.24
C THR A 106 33.46 59.98 -1.15
N ASP A 107 33.12 60.93 -2.03
CA ASP A 107 31.86 61.60 -2.38
C ASP A 107 31.97 62.39 -3.72
N THR A 108 30.82 62.51 -4.42
CA THR A 108 30.24 63.74 -5.04
C THR A 108 30.83 64.45 -6.29
N VAL A 109 29.86 65.05 -7.04
CA VAL A 109 29.86 66.11 -8.11
C VAL A 109 29.62 65.55 -9.53
N ARG A 110 28.43 65.64 -10.18
CA ARG A 110 27.44 66.70 -10.50
C ARG A 110 27.80 67.61 -11.70
N SER A 111 27.01 67.45 -12.77
CA SER A 111 26.59 68.40 -13.85
C SER A 111 26.66 67.69 -15.20
N GLY A 112 25.66 67.67 -16.08
CA GLY A 112 24.53 68.57 -16.29
C GLY A 112 24.66 69.17 -17.68
N ALA A 113 23.85 68.73 -18.66
CA ALA A 113 23.56 69.49 -19.87
C ALA A 113 22.33 68.92 -20.59
N THR A 114 21.32 69.78 -20.70
CA THR A 114 20.05 69.62 -21.42
C THR A 114 20.19 70.29 -22.79
N VAL A 115 19.68 69.68 -23.87
CA VAL A 115 19.29 70.42 -25.10
C VAL A 115 17.98 69.84 -25.68
N ARG A 116 16.96 70.71 -25.65
CA ARG A 116 15.66 70.77 -26.37
C ARG A 116 15.90 70.92 -27.90
N SER A 117 15.01 70.78 -28.88
CA SER A 117 13.55 70.62 -29.06
C SER A 117 13.26 70.72 -30.58
N GLY A 118 12.12 70.19 -31.04
CA GLY A 118 11.40 70.61 -32.27
C GLY A 118 11.17 69.46 -33.25
N GLY A 119 9.99 69.20 -33.81
CA GLY A 119 8.70 69.89 -33.88
C GLY A 119 7.65 68.98 -34.54
N ALA A 120 6.38 69.40 -34.53
CA ALA A 120 5.16 68.60 -34.74
C ALA A 120 4.79 68.28 -36.23
N GLY A 121 3.85 67.32 -36.41
CA GLY A 121 3.42 66.61 -37.65
C GLY A 121 2.57 67.40 -38.66
N PRO A 122 1.52 66.85 -39.34
CA PRO A 122 1.00 65.46 -39.45
C PRO A 122 0.65 65.00 -40.92
N ALA A 123 0.02 63.81 -41.03
CA ALA A 123 -0.96 63.35 -42.04
C ALA A 123 -0.58 62.29 -43.12
N ASP A 124 -1.57 61.41 -43.33
CA ASP A 124 -1.90 60.60 -44.52
C ASP A 124 -1.42 59.14 -44.69
N GLY A 125 -2.32 58.25 -44.23
CA GLY A 125 -2.84 57.03 -44.85
C GLY A 125 -2.09 56.30 -45.98
N ALA A 126 -1.84 55.00 -45.75
CA ALA A 126 -2.06 53.90 -46.70
C ALA A 126 -1.88 52.54 -45.96
N THR A 127 -2.97 51.86 -45.64
CA THR A 127 -3.43 50.62 -46.29
C THR A 127 -2.56 49.39 -46.01
N THR A 128 -3.02 48.59 -45.05
CA THR A 128 -2.75 47.16 -44.91
C THR A 128 -3.29 46.36 -46.10
N PRO A 129 -2.62 45.25 -46.47
CA PRO A 129 -3.33 44.06 -46.91
C PRO A 129 -3.17 42.95 -45.87
N ASN A 130 -4.27 42.64 -45.20
CA ASN A 130 -4.48 41.36 -44.53
C ASN A 130 -4.46 40.23 -45.57
N MET A 131 -3.65 39.19 -45.34
CA MET A 131 -3.88 37.84 -45.85
C MET A 131 -3.70 36.82 -44.72
N PRO A 132 -4.42 35.70 -44.80
CA PRO A 132 -5.01 35.05 -43.63
C PRO A 132 -4.10 34.02 -42.95
N ALA A 133 -4.51 33.71 -41.72
CA ALA A 133 -4.04 32.63 -40.87
C ALA A 133 -3.81 31.32 -41.64
N GLY A 134 -2.54 30.93 -41.76
CA GLY A 134 -2.16 29.53 -41.93
C GLY A 134 -2.25 28.87 -40.56
N ALA A 135 -3.34 28.13 -40.33
CA ALA A 135 -3.44 27.19 -39.22
C ALA A 135 -2.31 26.17 -39.37
N GLY A 136 -1.21 26.37 -38.64
CA GLY A 136 -0.22 25.34 -38.42
C GLY A 136 -0.92 24.19 -37.73
N ASN A 137 -1.17 23.11 -38.48
CA ASN A 137 -1.58 21.83 -37.94
C ASN A 137 -0.67 21.51 -36.74
N PRO A 138 -1.19 21.11 -35.57
CA PRO A 138 -0.37 20.51 -34.54
C PRO A 138 0.36 19.35 -35.20
N GLN A 139 1.67 19.50 -35.35
CA GLN A 139 2.52 18.49 -35.94
C GLN A 139 2.43 17.27 -35.03
N VAL A 140 1.62 16.29 -35.46
CA VAL A 140 1.58 14.95 -34.84
C VAL A 140 3.04 14.48 -34.82
N PRO A 141 3.60 14.14 -33.64
CA PRO A 141 4.97 13.63 -33.58
C PRO A 141 5.10 12.44 -34.55
N PRO A 142 6.20 12.33 -35.30
CA PRO A 142 6.38 11.24 -36.24
C PRO A 142 6.16 9.91 -35.54
N ALA A 143 5.35 9.05 -36.17
CA ALA A 143 5.09 7.71 -35.69
C ALA A 143 6.42 6.94 -35.54
N SER A 144 6.55 6.27 -34.39
CA SER A 144 7.67 5.42 -33.91
C SER A 144 9.01 6.09 -33.56
N VAL A 145 9.00 7.17 -32.78
CA VAL A 145 10.21 7.50 -31.98
C VAL A 145 10.36 6.44 -30.89
N ASP A 146 11.49 5.73 -30.88
CA ASP A 146 11.87 4.89 -29.75
C ASP A 146 12.27 5.79 -28.58
N VAL A 147 11.31 6.01 -27.69
CA VAL A 147 11.46 6.86 -26.51
C VAL A 147 12.59 6.36 -25.61
N PHE A 148 12.79 5.04 -25.52
CA PHE A 148 13.84 4.49 -24.66
C PHE A 148 15.23 4.78 -25.23
N ALA A 149 15.44 4.61 -26.53
CA ALA A 149 16.69 4.94 -27.18
C ALA A 149 17.04 6.44 -27.09
N GLU A 150 16.05 7.31 -27.29
CA GLU A 150 16.26 8.77 -27.24
C GLU A 150 16.57 9.29 -25.82
N THR A 151 16.03 8.61 -24.79
CA THR A 151 16.26 8.96 -23.39
C THR A 151 17.52 8.30 -22.81
N ALA A 152 18.16 7.37 -23.52
CA ALA A 152 19.34 6.68 -23.02
C ALA A 152 20.58 7.60 -22.99
N ILE A 153 21.38 7.49 -21.93
CA ILE A 153 22.64 8.21 -21.77
C ILE A 153 23.80 7.29 -22.10
N ASP A 154 24.74 7.75 -22.92
CA ASP A 154 26.02 7.04 -23.12
C ASP A 154 26.80 7.00 -21.79
N PRO A 155 27.08 5.81 -21.23
CA PRO A 155 27.76 5.69 -19.94
C PRO A 155 29.13 6.38 -19.90
N ILE A 156 29.79 6.58 -21.06
CA ILE A 156 31.09 7.26 -21.12
C ILE A 156 31.04 8.69 -20.56
N ILE A 157 29.87 9.35 -20.67
CA ILE A 157 29.65 10.71 -20.17
C ILE A 157 29.78 10.77 -18.65
N LEU A 158 29.44 9.68 -17.96
CA LEU A 158 29.36 9.61 -16.50
C LEU A 158 30.57 8.90 -15.87
N ARG A 159 31.58 8.54 -16.69
CA ARG A 159 32.75 7.74 -16.28
C ARG A 159 33.55 8.39 -15.15
N ASP A 160 33.72 9.70 -15.20
CA ASP A 160 34.60 10.44 -14.28
C ASP A 160 33.83 10.97 -13.05
N VAL A 161 32.55 10.60 -12.91
CA VAL A 161 31.72 10.97 -11.76
C VAL A 161 32.08 10.10 -10.55
N VAL A 162 32.15 10.70 -9.37
CA VAL A 162 32.62 10.04 -8.14
C VAL A 162 31.57 10.16 -7.03
N ASP A 163 31.20 9.04 -6.42
CA ASP A 163 30.24 9.01 -5.32
C ASP A 163 30.82 9.56 -4.01
N ASN A 164 29.93 9.92 -3.08
CA ASN A 164 30.24 10.30 -1.69
C ASN A 164 31.12 11.54 -1.57
N THR A 165 30.96 12.48 -2.50
CA THR A 165 31.67 13.76 -2.46
C THR A 165 30.72 14.89 -2.18
N LEU A 166 31.19 15.91 -1.47
CA LEU A 166 30.45 17.14 -1.26
C LEU A 166 30.25 17.87 -2.59
N GLY A 167 28.99 18.02 -3.00
CA GLY A 167 28.66 18.72 -4.23
C GLY A 167 29.10 18.01 -5.52
N VAL A 168 28.81 18.68 -6.63
CA VAL A 168 29.35 18.38 -7.97
C VAL A 168 30.74 19.00 -8.08
N ARG A 169 31.75 18.19 -8.40
CA ARG A 169 33.14 18.65 -8.54
C ARG A 169 33.36 19.35 -9.88
N ILE A 170 34.44 20.12 -9.97
CA ILE A 170 34.89 20.75 -11.22
C ILE A 170 35.10 19.68 -12.32
N SER A 171 35.67 18.52 -11.99
CA SER A 171 35.86 17.40 -12.92
C SER A 171 34.55 16.76 -13.39
N GLU A 172 33.46 16.95 -12.64
CA GLU A 172 32.14 16.38 -12.94
C GLU A 172 31.22 17.41 -13.63
N ALA A 173 31.63 18.67 -13.69
CA ALA A 173 30.79 19.77 -14.16
C ALA A 173 30.36 19.58 -15.61
N ASP A 174 31.25 19.09 -16.49
CA ASP A 174 30.89 18.79 -17.89
C ASP A 174 29.78 17.74 -17.97
N ALA A 175 29.95 16.60 -17.29
CA ALA A 175 28.97 15.53 -17.24
C ALA A 175 27.61 16.01 -16.66
N PHE A 176 27.67 16.80 -15.59
CA PHE A 176 26.49 17.39 -14.95
C PHE A 176 25.70 18.30 -15.90
N TYR A 177 26.37 19.28 -16.53
CA TYR A 177 25.71 20.22 -17.43
C TYR A 177 25.27 19.56 -18.74
N ARG A 178 26.04 18.58 -19.23
CA ARG A 178 25.65 17.77 -20.39
C ARG A 178 24.36 17.00 -20.12
N LEU A 179 24.27 16.34 -18.97
CA LEU A 179 23.09 15.56 -18.58
C LEU A 179 21.87 16.47 -18.34
N LEU A 180 22.06 17.60 -17.66
CA LEU A 180 21.00 18.59 -17.46
C LEU A 180 20.51 19.18 -18.80
N SER A 181 21.43 19.47 -19.72
CA SER A 181 21.07 19.97 -21.05
C SER A 181 20.34 18.90 -21.87
N HIS A 182 20.79 17.65 -21.81
CA HIS A 182 20.11 16.53 -22.47
C HIS A 182 18.68 16.39 -21.95
N ALA A 183 18.48 16.31 -20.62
CA ALA A 183 17.15 16.24 -20.01
C ALA A 183 16.28 17.44 -20.40
N ARG A 184 16.83 18.66 -20.42
CA ARG A 184 16.11 19.89 -20.80
C ARG A 184 15.56 19.84 -22.22
N LEU A 185 16.32 19.27 -23.17
CA LEU A 185 15.97 19.23 -24.59
C LEU A 185 14.89 18.19 -24.91
N LEU A 186 14.79 17.11 -24.13
CA LEU A 186 13.80 16.06 -24.34
C LEU A 186 12.37 16.49 -23.94
N PRO A 187 11.31 16.01 -24.59
CA PRO A 187 9.94 16.18 -24.11
C PRO A 187 9.75 15.60 -22.70
N ALA A 188 9.04 16.30 -21.81
CA ALA A 188 8.83 15.82 -20.44
C ALA A 188 8.09 14.46 -20.41
N GLU A 189 7.15 14.26 -21.33
CA GLU A 189 6.42 12.99 -21.48
C GLU A 189 7.33 11.82 -21.84
N TYR A 190 8.42 12.06 -22.59
CA TYR A 190 9.37 11.01 -22.95
C TYR A 190 10.11 10.54 -21.71
N LEU A 191 10.55 11.49 -20.88
CA LEU A 191 11.23 11.18 -19.63
C LEU A 191 10.31 10.42 -18.67
N THR A 192 9.08 10.88 -18.47
CA THR A 192 8.10 10.18 -17.62
C THR A 192 7.77 8.78 -18.13
N LYS A 193 7.66 8.60 -19.45
CA LYS A 193 7.33 7.29 -20.04
C LYS A 193 8.47 6.28 -19.95
N ALA A 194 9.72 6.73 -20.12
CA ALA A 194 10.90 5.87 -20.07
C ALA A 194 11.43 5.64 -18.65
N ALA A 195 11.01 6.47 -17.68
CA ALA A 195 11.46 6.35 -16.31
C ALA A 195 11.05 5.02 -15.67
N SER A 196 11.99 4.41 -14.96
CA SER A 196 11.71 3.27 -14.09
C SER A 196 10.94 3.73 -12.86
N HIS A 197 9.97 2.91 -12.45
CA HIS A 197 9.22 3.04 -11.20
C HIS A 197 9.64 2.02 -10.14
N ASP A 198 10.52 1.08 -10.49
CA ASP A 198 10.92 -0.04 -9.64
C ASP A 198 12.22 0.25 -8.87
N LEU A 199 12.92 1.34 -9.20
CA LEU A 199 14.17 1.73 -8.55
C LEU A 199 13.88 2.56 -7.29
N THR A 200 14.22 1.98 -6.14
CA THR A 200 14.05 2.62 -4.84
C THR A 200 15.28 3.40 -4.42
N TRP A 201 15.14 4.22 -3.38
CA TRP A 201 16.26 4.89 -2.73
C TRP A 201 17.37 3.91 -2.34
N ASP A 202 17.00 2.75 -1.77
CA ASP A 202 17.96 1.73 -1.32
C ASP A 202 18.76 1.13 -2.47
N ASN A 203 18.15 0.90 -3.65
CA ASN A 203 18.86 0.39 -4.82
C ASN A 203 20.00 1.33 -5.26
N LEU A 204 19.69 2.61 -5.39
CA LEU A 204 20.65 3.63 -5.83
C LEU A 204 21.75 3.85 -4.79
N MET A 205 21.44 3.64 -3.53
CA MET A 205 22.39 3.78 -2.43
C MET A 205 23.30 2.54 -2.29
N ALA A 206 22.78 1.34 -2.52
CA ALA A 206 23.54 0.09 -2.47
C ALA A 206 24.51 -0.03 -3.65
N ASP A 207 24.02 0.15 -4.87
CA ASP A 207 24.78 -0.14 -6.11
C ASP A 207 24.83 1.08 -7.06
N PRO A 208 25.40 2.22 -6.62
CA PRO A 208 25.36 3.49 -7.36
C PRO A 208 26.08 3.44 -8.72
N LYS A 209 27.03 2.51 -8.90
CA LYS A 209 27.76 2.35 -10.17
C LYS A 209 26.91 1.66 -11.24
N VAL A 210 26.06 0.72 -10.83
CA VAL A 210 25.21 -0.05 -11.73
C VAL A 210 24.08 0.83 -12.27
N HIS A 211 23.46 1.60 -11.37
CA HIS A 211 22.29 2.40 -11.70
C HIS A 211 22.60 3.79 -12.27
N ARG A 212 23.88 4.10 -12.49
CA ARG A 212 24.29 5.44 -12.92
C ARG A 212 23.77 5.77 -14.32
N GLY A 213 23.11 6.90 -14.44
CA GLY A 213 22.47 7.34 -15.68
C GLY A 213 21.12 6.67 -15.94
N GLU A 214 20.62 5.81 -15.04
CA GLU A 214 19.26 5.28 -15.16
C GLU A 214 18.25 6.38 -14.87
N LEU A 215 17.18 6.40 -15.67
CA LEU A 215 16.09 7.36 -15.55
C LEU A 215 15.05 6.83 -14.56
N VAL A 216 14.77 7.59 -13.50
CA VAL A 216 13.87 7.19 -12.41
C VAL A 216 12.80 8.25 -12.21
N GLU A 217 11.56 7.83 -11.97
CA GLU A 217 10.49 8.73 -11.51
C GLU A 217 10.29 8.57 -10.02
N ILE A 218 10.38 9.69 -9.29
CA ILE A 218 10.06 9.73 -7.86
C ILE A 218 8.83 10.61 -7.60
N ARG A 219 8.09 10.26 -6.55
CA ARG A 219 6.97 11.05 -6.00
C ARG A 219 7.15 11.19 -4.51
N GLY A 220 7.02 12.41 -4.01
CA GLY A 220 7.24 12.69 -2.60
C GLY A 220 6.91 14.12 -2.22
N ASP A 221 7.28 14.48 -1.00
CA ASP A 221 7.05 15.80 -0.45
C ASP A 221 8.28 16.69 -0.65
N LEU A 222 8.09 17.78 -1.38
CA LEU A 222 9.05 18.86 -1.51
C LEU A 222 9.19 19.57 -0.16
N ARG A 223 10.42 19.62 0.36
CA ARG A 223 10.77 20.32 1.62
C ARG A 223 11.54 21.60 1.39
N ARG A 224 12.34 21.68 0.32
CA ARG A 224 13.13 22.86 -0.03
C ARG A 224 13.25 22.97 -1.54
N LEU A 225 13.07 24.17 -2.06
CA LEU A 225 13.24 24.51 -3.46
C LEU A 225 14.03 25.81 -3.60
N SER A 226 15.17 25.75 -4.28
CA SER A 226 16.05 26.89 -4.50
C SER A 226 16.32 27.07 -5.99
N LYS A 227 16.45 28.33 -6.41
CA LYS A 227 16.91 28.69 -7.74
C LYS A 227 18.41 28.97 -7.68
N ILE A 228 19.18 28.31 -8.52
CA ILE A 228 20.64 28.38 -8.54
C ILE A 228 21.11 29.00 -9.84
N GLN A 229 22.06 29.94 -9.75
CA GLN A 229 22.76 30.45 -10.92
C GLN A 229 23.87 29.48 -11.31
N ALA A 230 23.86 29.05 -12.56
CA ALA A 230 24.83 28.11 -13.07
C ALA A 230 26.20 28.79 -13.27
N SER A 231 27.27 28.04 -13.00
CA SER A 231 28.60 28.42 -13.42
C SER A 231 28.69 28.40 -14.95
N GLN A 232 29.67 29.12 -15.50
CA GLN A 232 29.91 29.12 -16.94
C GLN A 232 30.12 27.69 -17.46
N ASN A 233 29.40 27.34 -18.54
CA ASN A 233 29.41 26.02 -19.16
C ASN A 233 29.12 26.14 -20.66
N SER A 234 29.51 25.11 -21.41
CA SER A 234 29.36 25.04 -22.87
C SER A 234 27.95 24.67 -23.34
N TYR A 235 27.02 24.40 -22.42
CA TYR A 235 25.69 23.86 -22.71
C TYR A 235 24.57 24.90 -22.61
N GLY A 236 24.91 26.16 -22.36
CA GLY A 236 23.95 27.26 -22.27
C GLY A 236 22.96 27.10 -21.10
N VAL A 237 23.37 26.43 -20.02
CA VAL A 237 22.60 26.41 -18.77
C VAL A 237 22.98 27.67 -18.00
N VAL A 238 22.04 28.58 -17.80
CA VAL A 238 22.28 29.83 -17.05
C VAL A 238 21.79 29.71 -15.61
N GLU A 239 20.71 28.96 -15.41
CA GLU A 239 20.08 28.73 -14.13
C GLU A 239 19.44 27.34 -14.09
N TYR A 240 19.26 26.83 -12.89
CA TYR A 240 18.54 25.60 -12.62
C TYR A 240 17.91 25.63 -11.23
N TYR A 241 17.10 24.63 -10.92
CA TYR A 241 16.41 24.52 -9.65
C TYR A 241 16.91 23.31 -8.89
N GLU A 242 17.15 23.49 -7.60
CA GLU A 242 17.51 22.44 -6.68
C GLU A 242 16.35 22.19 -5.72
N ALA A 243 15.89 20.95 -5.68
CA ALA A 243 14.81 20.48 -4.83
C ALA A 243 15.30 19.39 -3.87
N TRP A 244 14.79 19.45 -2.65
CA TRP A 244 14.97 18.42 -1.63
C TRP A 244 13.63 17.75 -1.38
N ILE A 245 13.53 16.47 -1.78
CA ILE A 245 12.28 15.72 -1.81
C ILE A 245 12.40 14.52 -0.88
N PHE A 246 11.35 14.24 -0.11
CA PHE A 246 11.28 13.06 0.76
C PHE A 246 10.22 12.12 0.20
N THR A 247 10.61 10.88 -0.06
CA THR A 247 9.72 9.86 -0.59
C THR A 247 9.33 8.89 0.52
N ALA A 248 8.28 8.10 0.29
CA ALA A 248 7.80 7.15 1.30
C ALA A 248 8.84 6.06 1.64
N ASP A 249 9.68 5.67 0.68
CA ASP A 249 10.75 4.68 0.82
C ASP A 249 12.03 5.26 1.43
N SER A 250 12.30 6.56 1.27
CA SER A 250 13.56 7.17 1.77
C SER A 250 13.54 7.52 3.26
N SER A 251 12.42 7.28 3.95
CA SER A 251 12.23 7.55 5.38
C SER A 251 12.63 8.98 5.78
N SER A 252 13.77 9.17 6.46
CA SER A 252 14.29 10.47 6.91
C SER A 252 15.43 11.01 6.03
N PHE A 253 15.72 10.37 4.91
CA PHE A 253 16.74 10.81 3.97
C PHE A 253 16.10 11.50 2.77
N PRO A 254 16.63 12.64 2.33
CA PRO A 254 16.13 13.30 1.15
C PRO A 254 16.63 12.59 -0.12
N TRP A 255 16.01 12.97 -1.23
CA TRP A 255 16.58 13.01 -2.57
C TRP A 255 16.97 14.44 -2.88
N ARG A 256 18.17 14.66 -3.42
CA ARG A 256 18.51 15.93 -4.05
C ARG A 256 18.19 15.84 -5.52
N VAL A 257 17.42 16.79 -6.03
CA VAL A 257 16.97 16.80 -7.42
C VAL A 257 17.33 18.13 -8.04
N VAL A 258 18.03 18.09 -9.16
CA VAL A 258 18.30 19.25 -10.00
C VAL A 258 17.39 19.19 -11.23
N THR A 259 16.71 20.28 -11.53
CA THR A 259 15.84 20.39 -12.70
C THR A 259 16.08 21.69 -13.47
N ALA A 260 15.89 21.66 -14.78
CA ALA A 260 15.97 22.87 -15.61
C ALA A 260 14.75 23.79 -15.44
N GLN A 261 13.61 23.23 -15.05
CA GLN A 261 12.31 23.90 -14.97
C GLN A 261 11.56 23.44 -13.73
N ILE A 262 10.62 24.26 -13.26
CA ILE A 262 9.67 23.89 -12.22
C ILE A 262 8.26 24.19 -12.71
N ASP A 263 7.27 23.53 -12.15
CA ASP A 263 5.88 23.94 -12.30
C ASP A 263 5.68 25.37 -11.80
N PRO A 264 4.99 26.25 -12.54
CA PRO A 264 4.80 27.65 -12.16
C PRO A 264 4.03 27.83 -10.84
N ASP A 265 3.27 26.81 -10.39
CA ASP A 265 2.54 26.85 -9.13
C ASP A 265 3.46 26.57 -7.91
N LEU A 266 4.71 26.10 -8.14
CA LEU A 266 5.68 25.83 -7.08
C LEU A 266 6.35 27.12 -6.60
N LYS A 267 6.48 27.25 -5.27
CA LYS A 267 7.12 28.39 -4.62
C LYS A 267 8.55 28.04 -4.25
N LEU A 268 9.47 28.99 -4.39
CA LEU A 268 10.82 28.85 -3.83
C LEU A 268 10.79 29.00 -2.30
N GLY A 269 11.74 28.37 -1.61
CA GLY A 269 11.92 28.48 -0.17
C GLY A 269 12.12 27.13 0.52
N ASP A 270 12.14 27.17 1.85
CA ASP A 270 12.37 26.03 2.74
C ASP A 270 11.08 25.63 3.47
N GLN A 271 11.13 24.48 4.16
CA GLN A 271 10.07 23.96 5.05
C GLN A 271 8.70 23.77 4.38
N GLN A 272 8.70 23.38 3.11
CA GLN A 272 7.48 23.07 2.38
C GLN A 272 6.99 21.65 2.70
N MET A 273 5.73 21.37 2.38
CA MET A 273 5.15 20.02 2.37
C MET A 273 4.25 19.91 1.15
N THR A 274 4.87 20.08 -0.02
CA THR A 274 4.16 20.14 -1.30
C THR A 274 4.38 18.84 -2.06
N PRO A 275 3.32 18.09 -2.41
CA PRO A 275 3.48 16.84 -3.12
C PRO A 275 3.94 17.12 -4.55
N VAL A 276 5.05 16.51 -4.94
CA VAL A 276 5.70 16.72 -6.23
C VAL A 276 6.07 15.39 -6.89
N ARG A 277 6.30 15.46 -8.20
CA ARG A 277 6.79 14.36 -9.02
C ARG A 277 7.89 14.86 -9.94
N VAL A 278 8.88 14.02 -10.20
CA VAL A 278 9.96 14.31 -11.15
C VAL A 278 10.49 13.02 -11.75
N ALA A 279 10.74 13.04 -13.05
CA ALA A 279 11.57 12.06 -13.74
C ALA A 279 12.98 12.63 -13.92
N GLY A 280 13.99 11.90 -13.46
CA GLY A 280 15.37 12.35 -13.50
C GLY A 280 16.38 11.21 -13.56
N TYR A 281 17.50 11.47 -14.21
CA TYR A 281 18.62 10.55 -14.31
C TYR A 281 19.38 10.51 -13.00
N PHE A 282 19.66 9.31 -12.49
CA PHE A 282 20.52 9.15 -11.33
C PHE A 282 21.97 9.50 -11.69
N PHE A 283 22.50 10.57 -11.09
CA PHE A 283 23.83 11.07 -11.41
C PHE A 283 24.90 10.43 -10.52
N LYS A 284 24.70 10.49 -9.20
CA LYS A 284 25.62 9.96 -8.18
C LYS A 284 24.97 9.93 -6.80
N ARG A 285 25.65 9.27 -5.87
CA ARG A 285 25.52 9.54 -4.44
C ARG A 285 26.31 10.79 -4.09
N GLU A 286 25.66 11.78 -3.52
CA GLU A 286 26.26 13.06 -3.20
C GLU A 286 26.24 13.32 -1.70
N GLY A 287 27.36 13.83 -1.19
CA GLY A 287 27.48 14.26 0.18
C GLY A 287 26.81 15.62 0.40
N TYR A 288 26.14 15.78 1.54
CA TYR A 288 25.55 17.04 1.97
C TYR A 288 25.68 17.24 3.47
N ASP A 289 25.73 18.49 3.88
CA ASP A 289 25.78 18.84 5.30
C ASP A 289 24.36 18.80 5.90
N ALA A 290 24.24 18.12 7.04
CA ALA A 290 22.99 17.94 7.76
C ALA A 290 23.21 18.19 9.25
N ALA A 291 22.11 18.46 9.97
CA ALA A 291 22.16 18.50 11.42
C ALA A 291 22.68 17.13 11.95
N GLY A 292 23.85 17.14 12.59
CA GLY A 292 24.54 15.95 13.07
C GLY A 292 25.65 15.41 12.16
N GLY A 293 26.02 16.15 11.11
CA GLY A 293 27.21 15.88 10.30
C GLY A 293 26.92 15.50 8.85
N LEU A 294 27.98 15.10 8.16
CA LEU A 294 27.95 14.78 6.73
C LEU A 294 27.08 13.54 6.46
N ARG A 295 26.13 13.68 5.54
CA ARG A 295 25.28 12.58 5.06
C ARG A 295 25.39 12.46 3.54
N VAL A 296 24.79 11.42 3.00
CA VAL A 296 24.77 11.14 1.56
C VAL A 296 23.34 10.92 1.08
N THR A 297 23.04 11.38 -0.12
CA THR A 297 21.72 11.28 -0.78
C THR A 297 21.91 10.95 -2.27
N PRO A 298 20.95 10.29 -2.93
CA PRO A 298 20.93 10.23 -4.38
C PRO A 298 20.69 11.62 -4.99
N LEU A 299 21.49 11.97 -6.00
CA LEU A 299 21.31 13.15 -6.83
C LEU A 299 20.67 12.77 -8.17
N LEU A 300 19.46 13.29 -8.42
CA LEU A 300 18.78 13.16 -9.72
C LEU A 300 18.92 14.44 -10.54
N ILE A 301 19.03 14.29 -11.87
CA ILE A 301 19.04 15.41 -12.81
C ILE A 301 17.91 15.20 -13.82
N GLY A 302 16.93 16.11 -13.81
CA GLY A 302 15.73 16.00 -14.63
C GLY A 302 15.41 17.28 -15.40
N LYS A 303 14.34 17.21 -16.20
CA LYS A 303 13.83 18.38 -16.93
C LYS A 303 13.04 19.31 -16.04
N ARG A 304 11.99 18.79 -15.41
CA ARG A 304 10.96 19.58 -14.75
C ARG A 304 10.50 18.91 -13.46
N LEU A 305 10.33 19.71 -12.41
CA LEU A 305 9.65 19.31 -11.18
C LEU A 305 8.17 19.68 -11.27
N ASP A 306 7.28 18.70 -11.19
CA ASP A 306 5.84 18.88 -11.34
C ASP A 306 5.11 18.86 -9.99
N LEU A 307 4.13 19.74 -9.84
CA LEU A 307 3.19 19.70 -8.72
C LEU A 307 2.19 18.54 -8.91
N VAL A 308 2.06 17.68 -7.90
CA VAL A 308 1.03 16.63 -7.90
C VAL A 308 -0.26 17.22 -7.36
N ARG A 309 -1.21 17.48 -8.25
CA ARG A 309 -2.57 17.88 -7.84
C ARG A 309 -3.29 16.64 -7.32
N ALA A 310 -3.86 16.73 -6.12
CA ALA A 310 -4.72 15.67 -5.60
C ALA A 310 -5.90 15.49 -6.57
N THR A 311 -5.91 14.40 -7.32
CA THR A 311 -7.11 13.94 -8.01
C THR A 311 -8.14 13.70 -6.92
N SER A 312 -9.28 14.41 -6.95
CA SER A 312 -10.36 14.10 -6.00
C SER A 312 -10.71 12.63 -6.21
N VAL A 313 -10.39 11.79 -5.23
CA VAL A 313 -10.93 10.44 -5.19
C VAL A 313 -12.44 10.63 -5.28
N PRO A 314 -13.13 10.08 -6.31
CA PRO A 314 -14.57 10.18 -6.36
C PRO A 314 -15.08 9.66 -5.02
N PRO A 315 -15.95 10.41 -4.31
CA PRO A 315 -16.37 10.04 -2.98
C PRO A 315 -16.81 8.58 -3.01
N THR A 316 -16.18 7.74 -2.18
CA THR A 316 -16.55 6.34 -2.03
C THR A 316 -18.06 6.27 -1.91
N ASP A 317 -18.68 5.62 -2.89
CA ASP A 317 -20.12 5.63 -3.11
C ASP A 317 -20.81 5.04 -1.87
N MET A 318 -21.25 5.91 -0.94
CA MET A 318 -21.79 5.52 0.36
C MET A 318 -23.02 4.61 0.22
N THR A 319 -23.68 4.68 -0.93
CA THR A 319 -24.71 3.74 -1.42
C THR A 319 -24.29 2.27 -1.25
N SER A 320 -23.04 1.90 -1.59
CA SER A 320 -22.57 0.51 -1.46
C SER A 320 -22.51 0.04 0.00
N PHE A 321 -22.20 0.94 0.93
CA PHE A 321 -22.21 0.64 2.37
C PHE A 321 -23.65 0.46 2.88
N PHE A 322 -24.59 1.29 2.43
CA PHE A 322 -26.00 1.15 2.79
C PHE A 322 -26.62 -0.14 2.25
N TYR A 323 -26.24 -0.59 1.05
CA TYR A 323 -26.69 -1.88 0.51
C TYR A 323 -26.17 -3.05 1.35
N LEU A 324 -24.88 -3.05 1.72
CA LEU A 324 -24.32 -4.11 2.56
C LEU A 324 -24.96 -4.14 3.95
N ALA A 325 -25.13 -2.96 4.57
CA ALA A 325 -25.80 -2.84 5.86
C ALA A 325 -27.26 -3.29 5.80
N ALA A 326 -28.00 -2.97 4.72
CA ALA A 326 -29.37 -3.41 4.52
C ALA A 326 -29.48 -4.93 4.38
N VAL A 327 -28.56 -5.57 3.66
CA VAL A 327 -28.51 -7.04 3.52
C VAL A 327 -28.23 -7.69 4.87
N ILE A 328 -27.25 -7.19 5.63
CA ILE A 328 -26.93 -7.69 6.97
C ILE A 328 -28.14 -7.52 7.91
N GLY A 329 -28.80 -6.36 7.87
CA GLY A 329 -29.99 -6.08 8.66
C GLY A 329 -31.15 -7.03 8.32
N LEU A 330 -31.38 -7.31 7.03
CA LEU A 330 -32.41 -8.24 6.58
C LEU A 330 -32.14 -9.67 7.07
N VAL A 331 -30.88 -10.12 7.01
CA VAL A 331 -30.47 -11.45 7.50
C VAL A 331 -30.68 -11.55 9.01
N LEU A 332 -30.28 -10.54 9.78
CA LEU A 332 -30.50 -10.50 11.23
C LEU A 332 -32.00 -10.54 11.58
N LEU A 333 -32.83 -9.80 10.86
CA LEU A 333 -34.27 -9.77 11.08
C LEU A 333 -34.91 -11.13 10.76
N ALA A 334 -34.47 -11.81 9.70
CA ALA A 334 -34.92 -13.16 9.37
C ALA A 334 -34.52 -14.18 10.46
N VAL A 335 -33.30 -14.09 11.00
CA VAL A 335 -32.84 -14.95 12.10
C VAL A 335 -33.67 -14.70 13.37
N LEU A 336 -33.94 -13.45 13.73
CA LEU A 336 -34.78 -13.11 14.89
C LEU A 336 -36.21 -13.60 14.72
N ALA A 337 -36.82 -13.43 13.55
CA ALA A 337 -38.14 -13.95 13.25
C ALA A 337 -38.18 -15.49 13.32
N MET A 338 -37.11 -16.16 12.87
CA MET A 338 -36.98 -17.61 12.97
C MET A 338 -36.91 -18.07 14.43
N LEU A 339 -36.06 -17.45 15.26
CA LEU A 339 -35.94 -17.77 16.68
C LEU A 339 -37.26 -17.49 17.42
N GLY A 340 -37.90 -16.35 17.17
CA GLY A 340 -39.21 -16.02 17.75
C GLY A 340 -40.30 -17.01 17.36
N SER A 341 -40.30 -17.51 16.11
CA SER A 341 -41.27 -18.52 15.67
C SER A 341 -41.11 -19.86 16.43
N ILE A 342 -39.87 -20.23 16.76
CA ILE A 342 -39.57 -21.45 17.52
C ILE A 342 -40.05 -21.30 18.96
N SER A 343 -39.71 -20.19 19.62
CA SER A 343 -40.14 -19.93 21.01
C SER A 343 -41.66 -19.79 21.15
N TYR A 344 -42.33 -19.18 20.17
CA TYR A 344 -43.79 -19.07 20.16
C TYR A 344 -44.47 -20.44 20.00
N SER A 345 -43.90 -21.32 19.16
CA SER A 345 -44.42 -22.68 18.98
C SER A 345 -44.31 -23.50 20.26
N ASP A 346 -43.20 -23.37 20.99
CA ASP A 346 -42.93 -24.16 22.21
C ASP A 346 -43.87 -23.78 23.36
N MET A 347 -44.23 -22.50 23.46
CA MET A 347 -45.19 -22.00 24.45
C MET A 347 -46.61 -22.57 24.26
N LYS A 348 -47.00 -22.85 23.01
CA LYS A 348 -48.31 -23.44 22.71
C LYS A 348 -48.34 -24.93 23.05
N TYR A 349 -47.24 -25.66 22.81
CA TYR A 349 -47.11 -27.06 23.19
C TYR A 349 -47.11 -27.27 24.71
N GLN A 350 -46.45 -26.38 25.46
CA GLN A 350 -46.44 -26.43 26.93
C GLN A 350 -47.86 -26.28 27.53
N ARG A 351 -48.70 -25.41 26.97
CA ARG A 351 -50.08 -25.20 27.45
C ARG A 351 -50.96 -26.44 27.29
N GLU A 352 -50.78 -27.20 26.22
CA GLU A 352 -51.61 -28.37 25.92
C GLU A 352 -51.16 -29.57 26.77
N VAL A 353 -49.84 -29.77 26.94
CA VAL A 353 -49.27 -30.86 27.75
C VAL A 353 -49.52 -30.68 29.26
N LEU A 354 -49.55 -29.42 29.74
CA LEU A 354 -49.86 -29.12 31.14
C LEU A 354 -51.34 -29.40 31.49
N MET A 355 -52.26 -29.25 30.53
CA MET A 355 -53.68 -29.54 30.76
C MET A 355 -53.93 -31.05 30.88
N THR A 356 -53.36 -31.88 30.01
CA THR A 356 -53.53 -33.34 30.05
C THR A 356 -52.94 -33.96 31.32
N ARG A 357 -51.82 -33.42 31.82
CA ARG A 357 -51.21 -33.88 33.09
C ARG A 357 -52.09 -33.61 34.30
N ASN A 358 -52.76 -32.46 34.34
CA ASN A 358 -53.59 -32.07 35.47
C ASN A 358 -54.87 -32.92 35.57
N GLU A 359 -55.40 -33.36 34.42
CA GLU A 359 -56.57 -34.24 34.35
C GLU A 359 -56.21 -35.67 34.79
N SER A 360 -55.09 -36.23 34.31
CA SER A 360 -54.60 -37.53 34.78
C SER A 360 -54.21 -37.55 36.27
N ALA A 361 -53.70 -36.43 36.80
CA ALA A 361 -53.39 -36.30 38.22
C ALA A 361 -54.65 -36.24 39.08
N ARG A 362 -55.72 -35.60 38.58
CA ARG A 362 -57.04 -35.58 39.23
C ARG A 362 -57.71 -36.96 39.23
N GLU A 363 -57.71 -37.66 38.10
CA GLU A 363 -58.23 -39.03 38.02
C GLU A 363 -57.45 -39.98 38.96
N ALA A 364 -56.12 -39.83 39.02
CA ALA A 364 -55.29 -40.60 39.93
C ALA A 364 -55.62 -40.33 41.41
N LEU A 365 -55.86 -39.06 41.79
CA LEU A 365 -56.25 -38.67 43.15
C LEU A 365 -57.66 -39.15 43.54
N GLU A 366 -58.59 -39.19 42.59
CA GLU A 366 -59.97 -39.62 42.81
C GLU A 366 -60.09 -41.17 42.85
N SER A 367 -59.13 -41.88 42.24
CA SER A 367 -59.04 -43.35 42.26
C SER A 367 -58.44 -43.96 43.54
N ILE A 368 -57.99 -43.13 44.49
CA ILE A 368 -57.44 -43.61 45.77
C ILE A 368 -58.61 -44.00 46.68
N PRO A 369 -58.80 -45.30 47.02
CA PRO A 369 -59.85 -45.70 47.95
C PRO A 369 -59.57 -45.11 49.34
N PRO A 370 -60.61 -44.69 50.10
CA PRO A 370 -60.42 -44.15 51.44
C PRO A 370 -59.77 -45.21 52.34
N VAL A 371 -58.61 -44.88 52.88
CA VAL A 371 -57.89 -45.74 53.83
C VAL A 371 -58.72 -45.81 55.11
N ASN A 372 -59.24 -47.00 55.43
CA ASN A 372 -59.87 -47.28 56.72
C ASN A 372 -58.80 -47.35 57.82
N LEU A 373 -58.61 -46.23 58.51
CA LEU A 373 -57.68 -46.07 59.64
C LEU A 373 -57.85 -47.07 60.83
N PRO A 374 -59.01 -47.70 61.09
CA PRO A 374 -59.13 -48.64 62.21
C PRO A 374 -58.29 -49.92 62.05
N SER A 375 -58.10 -50.43 60.82
CA SER A 375 -57.45 -51.72 60.60
C SER A 375 -55.93 -51.71 60.76
N VAL A 376 -55.30 -50.53 60.62
CA VAL A 376 -53.84 -50.38 60.78
C VAL A 376 -53.46 -50.37 62.26
N PHE A 377 -54.32 -49.82 63.12
CA PHE A 377 -54.10 -49.83 64.57
C PHE A 377 -54.27 -51.24 65.17
N GLU A 378 -55.26 -52.02 64.71
CA GLU A 378 -55.42 -53.41 65.14
C GLU A 378 -54.21 -54.29 64.73
N GLN A 379 -53.64 -54.06 63.54
CA GLN A 379 -52.45 -54.78 63.07
C GLN A 379 -51.19 -54.44 63.88
N LEU A 380 -51.04 -53.20 64.32
CA LEU A 380 -49.92 -52.79 65.19
C LEU A 380 -50.03 -53.37 66.60
N GLU A 381 -51.26 -53.48 67.13
CA GLU A 381 -51.49 -54.09 68.45
C GLU A 381 -51.20 -55.61 68.43
N GLN A 382 -51.55 -56.30 67.33
CA GLN A 382 -51.22 -57.71 67.11
C GLN A 382 -49.72 -57.99 67.01
N ILE A 383 -48.96 -57.13 66.32
CA ILE A 383 -47.50 -57.29 66.18
C ILE A 383 -46.80 -57.03 67.52
N SER A 384 -47.23 -56.01 68.27
CA SER A 384 -46.65 -55.70 69.59
C SER A 384 -46.88 -56.79 70.65
N SER A 385 -47.95 -57.59 70.50
CA SER A 385 -48.32 -58.65 71.44
C SER A 385 -47.61 -59.98 71.20
N GLN A 386 -46.98 -60.19 70.03
CA GLN A 386 -46.25 -61.42 69.73
C GLN A 386 -44.76 -61.39 70.11
N GLU A 387 -44.15 -60.21 70.27
CA GLU A 387 -42.69 -60.11 70.42
C GLU A 387 -42.20 -60.07 71.89
N ILE A 388 -43.10 -60.11 72.88
CA ILE A 388 -42.74 -59.96 74.31
C ILE A 388 -42.76 -61.31 75.08
N LYS A 389 -42.99 -62.46 74.42
CA LYS A 389 -43.20 -63.75 75.14
C LYS A 389 -42.42 -64.99 74.67
N GLU A 390 -41.29 -64.85 73.99
CA GLU A 390 -40.33 -65.97 73.84
C GLU A 390 -38.89 -65.54 74.20
N ASP A 391 -38.52 -65.95 75.41
CA ASP A 391 -37.21 -66.48 75.83
C ASP A 391 -35.94 -65.62 75.71
N LEU A 392 -35.74 -64.88 76.79
CA LEU A 392 -34.46 -64.78 77.51
C LEU A 392 -34.13 -66.14 78.19
N PRO A 393 -32.87 -66.44 78.59
CA PRO A 393 -31.64 -66.72 77.84
C PRO A 393 -31.11 -68.16 78.12
N ASP A 394 -30.01 -68.60 77.51
CA ASP A 394 -29.12 -69.57 78.17
C ASP A 394 -27.65 -69.14 78.07
N LEU A 395 -27.09 -68.83 79.23
CA LEU A 395 -25.74 -68.31 79.45
C LEU A 395 -24.78 -69.49 79.61
N ASP A 396 -24.50 -70.24 78.55
CA ASP A 396 -23.45 -71.28 78.61
C ASP A 396 -22.60 -71.41 77.34
N GLU A 397 -22.89 -70.63 76.30
CA GLU A 397 -22.09 -70.67 75.07
C GLU A 397 -21.28 -69.38 74.85
N MET A 398 -20.01 -69.60 74.58
CA MET A 398 -19.11 -68.67 73.89
C MET A 398 -18.42 -67.61 74.75
N THR A 399 -17.81 -68.11 75.82
CA THR A 399 -16.36 -67.91 75.99
C THR A 399 -15.58 -68.56 74.84
N SER A 400 -15.72 -68.08 73.61
CA SER A 400 -14.83 -68.46 72.53
C SER A 400 -14.82 -67.38 71.46
N SER A 401 -13.62 -67.05 70.98
CA SER A 401 -13.41 -66.12 69.88
C SER A 401 -13.79 -64.65 70.18
N ARG A 402 -13.24 -64.03 71.23
CA ARG A 402 -11.87 -63.48 71.19
C ARG A 402 -11.32 -63.37 69.75
N ARG A 403 -11.03 -62.13 69.38
CA ARG A 403 -9.83 -61.71 68.63
C ARG A 403 -10.08 -61.34 67.15
N ASN A 404 -9.67 -60.11 66.86
CA ASN A 404 -9.46 -59.44 65.57
C ASN A 404 -10.72 -58.75 65.02
N GLY A 405 -10.79 -57.42 64.85
CA GLY A 405 -9.78 -56.36 64.84
C GLY A 405 -10.38 -55.25 63.95
N ALA A 406 -10.85 -54.16 64.54
CA ALA A 406 -10.21 -52.84 64.49
C ALA A 406 -10.05 -52.26 63.06
N ALA A 407 -10.99 -51.36 62.73
CA ALA A 407 -10.84 -49.96 62.27
C ALA A 407 -9.80 -49.58 61.17
N PRO A 408 -10.14 -48.55 60.35
CA PRO A 408 -9.34 -48.05 59.23
C PRO A 408 -8.02 -47.36 59.61
#